data_AF-A0A3C0AAC0-F1
#
_entry.id   AF-A0A3C0AAC0-F1
#
_cell.length_a   1.000
_cell.length_b   1.000
_cell.length_c   1.000
_cell.angle_alpha   90.00
_cell.angle_beta   90.00
_cell.angle_gamma   90.00
#
_symmetry.space_group_name_H-M   'P 1'
#
loop_
_entity.id
_entity.type
_entity.pdbx_description
1 polymer ?
#
loop_
_entity_poly.entity_id
_entity_poly.type
_entity_poly.pdbx_seq_one_letter_code
_entity_poly.pdbx_strand_id
1 'polypeptide(L)'
;GKTWGEQRQISEPGWYCCNADHALRLRSGRVLIPAHGPYAKKYVGGTSYKGGNLHSFVFYSDDGFRTWKRSADSMTAPGRGCHEPAIVKRIPSTGDLLLLWNNVASPSNWPRTPLTAAISKNEGKTWGHFQDIDARETFDAAYPSVTFIGDEALIAYYSRSTRWKRDSEITLRIYQISQFYR
;
A
#
# COMPACT_ATOMS: atom_id res chain seq x y z
N GLY A 1 22.41 -15.13 -0.25
CA GLY A 1 22.88 -15.76 -1.50
C GLY A 1 24.32 -15.34 -1.76
N LYS A 2 25.04 -16.00 -2.68
CA LYS A 2 26.41 -15.60 -3.08
C LYS A 2 26.42 -14.55 -4.21
N THR A 3 25.34 -14.46 -4.97
CA THR A 3 25.10 -13.49 -6.06
C THR A 3 23.63 -13.05 -6.02
N TRP A 4 23.31 -12.00 -6.78
CA TRP A 4 21.95 -11.58 -7.10
C TRP A 4 21.61 -11.96 -8.55
N GLY A 5 20.33 -12.07 -8.88
CA GLY A 5 19.85 -12.29 -10.26
C GLY A 5 19.83 -11.02 -11.10
N GLU A 6 19.48 -11.18 -12.38
CA GLU A 6 19.30 -10.07 -13.32
C GLU A 6 18.19 -9.11 -12.86
N GLN A 7 18.40 -7.80 -13.06
CA GLN A 7 17.36 -6.80 -12.83
C GLN A 7 16.37 -6.79 -13.99
N ARG A 8 15.08 -7.05 -13.70
CA ARG A 8 14.03 -7.10 -14.71
C ARG A 8 12.99 -6.00 -14.49
N GLN A 9 12.80 -5.15 -15.50
CA GLN A 9 11.65 -4.25 -15.56
C GLN A 9 10.36 -5.06 -15.77
N ILE A 10 9.36 -4.87 -14.92
CA ILE A 10 8.07 -5.58 -14.97
C ILE A 10 6.90 -4.71 -15.47
N SER A 11 7.12 -3.39 -15.59
CA SER A 11 6.15 -2.43 -16.11
C SER A 11 6.48 -2.03 -17.55
N GLU A 12 5.49 -1.49 -18.24
CA GLU A 12 5.72 -0.58 -19.37
C GLU A 12 6.58 0.64 -18.94
N PRO A 13 7.30 1.33 -19.86
CA PRO A 13 8.07 2.54 -19.52
C PRO A 13 7.16 3.69 -19.08
N GLY A 14 7.44 4.31 -17.93
CA GLY A 14 6.65 5.41 -17.38
C GLY A 14 6.98 5.73 -15.92
N TRP A 15 6.14 6.55 -15.28
CA TRP A 15 6.27 6.87 -13.85
C TRP A 15 5.46 5.89 -13.00
N TYR A 16 6.17 5.03 -12.28
CA TYR A 16 5.61 4.03 -11.37
C TYR A 16 6.37 4.06 -10.04
N CYS A 17 5.64 3.97 -8.93
CA CYS A 17 6.24 3.87 -7.61
C CYS A 17 5.64 2.70 -6.82
N CYS A 18 6.52 1.80 -6.39
CA CYS A 18 6.26 0.68 -5.50
C CYS A 18 7.16 0.86 -4.27
N ASN A 19 6.59 0.78 -3.07
CA ASN A 19 7.25 1.14 -1.82
C ASN A 19 7.36 -0.09 -0.89
N ALA A 20 7.94 0.11 0.31
CA ALA A 20 7.83 -0.69 1.54
C ALA A 20 7.27 -2.14 1.47
N ASP A 21 8.02 -3.10 0.91
CA ASP A 21 7.75 -4.55 1.00
C ASP A 21 6.35 -5.02 0.53
N HIS A 22 6.12 -4.88 -0.78
CA HIS A 22 4.81 -5.05 -1.43
C HIS A 22 4.57 -6.41 -2.12
N ALA A 23 5.50 -7.38 -2.05
CA ALA A 23 5.33 -8.66 -2.76
C ALA A 23 4.44 -9.65 -1.99
N LEU A 24 3.19 -9.85 -2.44
CA LEU A 24 2.23 -10.79 -1.84
C LEU A 24 1.97 -12.00 -2.74
N ARG A 25 1.98 -13.22 -2.17
CA ARG A 25 1.51 -14.43 -2.86
C ARG A 25 0.09 -14.82 -2.42
N LEU A 26 -0.81 -14.95 -3.39
CA LEU A 26 -2.17 -15.46 -3.21
C LEU A 26 -2.16 -16.99 -3.06
N ARG A 27 -3.22 -17.56 -2.47
CA ARG A 27 -3.37 -19.03 -2.31
C ARG A 27 -3.37 -19.78 -3.65
N SER A 28 -3.79 -19.12 -4.74
CA SER A 28 -3.72 -19.64 -6.12
C SER A 28 -2.30 -19.72 -6.70
N GLY A 29 -1.28 -19.28 -5.95
CA GLY A 29 0.10 -19.20 -6.43
C GLY A 29 0.44 -17.88 -7.12
N ARG A 30 -0.56 -17.12 -7.62
CA ARG A 30 -0.40 -15.76 -8.19
C ARG A 30 0.36 -14.86 -7.22
N VAL A 31 1.29 -14.07 -7.75
CA VAL A 31 1.98 -13.01 -6.99
C VAL A 31 1.44 -11.65 -7.42
N LEU A 32 1.27 -10.76 -6.45
CA LEU A 32 0.87 -9.35 -6.61
C LEU A 32 2.00 -8.43 -6.13
N ILE A 33 2.15 -7.28 -6.78
CA ILE A 33 2.97 -6.15 -6.36
C ILE A 33 2.13 -4.87 -6.52
N PRO A 34 1.55 -4.33 -5.42
CA PRO A 34 0.90 -3.02 -5.40
C PRO A 34 1.84 -1.88 -5.80
N ALA A 35 1.44 -1.16 -6.83
CA ALA A 35 2.13 0.00 -7.38
C ALA A 35 1.12 1.14 -7.58
N HIS A 36 1.63 2.36 -7.72
CA HIS A 36 0.84 3.49 -8.16
C HIS A 36 1.53 4.26 -9.28
N GLY A 37 0.73 5.03 -10.01
CA GLY A 37 1.17 5.84 -11.14
C GLY A 37 0.08 6.83 -11.57
N PRO A 38 0.23 7.49 -12.73
CA PRO A 38 -0.85 8.26 -13.32
C PRO A 38 -2.00 7.35 -13.76
N TYR A 39 -3.18 7.93 -13.96
CA TYR A 39 -4.22 7.29 -14.76
C TYR A 39 -3.74 7.13 -16.22
N ALA A 40 -3.60 5.90 -16.71
CA ALA A 40 -3.66 5.58 -18.26
C ALA A 40 -5.26 4.62 -19.89
N LYS A 41 -5.56 5.07 -21.24
CA LYS A 41 -6.53 4.55 -22.25
C LYS A 41 -5.82 4.14 -23.55
N LYS A 42 -4.51 4.43 -23.60
CA LYS A 42 -3.44 3.78 -24.36
C LYS A 42 -2.01 4.27 -24.02
N TYR A 43 -1.71 5.38 -23.31
CA TYR A 43 -2.46 6.57 -22.85
C TYR A 43 -1.91 7.84 -23.53
N VAL A 44 -2.70 8.91 -23.53
CA VAL A 44 -2.30 10.31 -23.82
C VAL A 44 -3.04 11.21 -22.83
N GLY A 45 -2.44 12.34 -22.41
CA GLY A 45 -3.10 13.32 -21.52
C GLY A 45 -2.76 13.21 -20.03
N GLY A 46 -1.62 12.60 -19.67
CA GLY A 46 -1.11 12.67 -18.29
C GLY A 46 -0.73 14.11 -17.92
N THR A 47 -1.34 14.68 -16.88
CA THR A 47 -0.99 16.02 -16.38
C THR A 47 0.43 16.04 -15.82
N SER A 48 1.19 17.09 -16.10
CA SER A 48 2.44 17.38 -15.38
C SER A 48 2.17 17.51 -13.86
N TYR A 49 3.17 17.18 -13.05
CA TYR A 49 3.03 17.00 -11.61
C TYR A 49 2.74 18.32 -10.86
N LYS A 50 1.45 18.71 -10.79
CA LYS A 50 0.84 19.63 -9.79
C LYS A 50 -0.70 19.69 -9.93
N GLY A 51 -1.41 18.59 -9.66
CA GLY A 51 -2.85 18.64 -9.32
C GLY A 51 -3.75 17.48 -9.76
N GLY A 52 -3.31 16.59 -10.64
CA GLY A 52 -4.14 15.51 -11.20
C GLY A 52 -4.33 14.28 -10.30
N ASN A 53 -5.29 13.44 -10.68
CA ASN A 53 -5.62 12.17 -9.99
C ASN A 53 -4.54 11.10 -10.15
N LEU A 54 -4.20 10.42 -9.06
CA LEU A 54 -3.29 9.27 -9.02
C LEU A 54 -4.06 7.97 -8.87
N HIS A 55 -3.52 6.89 -9.45
CA HIS A 55 -4.16 5.57 -9.45
C HIS A 55 -3.27 4.50 -8.83
N SER A 56 -3.86 3.70 -7.93
CA SER A 56 -3.27 2.49 -7.35
C SER A 56 -3.76 1.24 -8.10
N PHE A 57 -2.86 0.31 -8.35
CA PHE A 57 -3.10 -0.93 -9.09
C PHE A 57 -2.10 -2.02 -8.67
N VAL A 58 -2.20 -3.23 -9.23
CA VAL A 58 -1.20 -4.29 -9.01
C VAL A 58 -0.54 -4.70 -10.32
N PHE A 59 0.77 -4.92 -10.30
CA PHE A 59 1.40 -5.85 -11.23
C PHE A 59 1.26 -7.26 -10.65
N TYR A 60 1.00 -8.26 -11.50
CA TYR A 60 0.83 -9.63 -11.08
C TYR A 60 1.45 -10.65 -12.04
N SER A 61 1.82 -11.81 -11.51
CA SER A 61 2.34 -12.95 -12.26
C SER A 61 1.59 -14.23 -11.87
N ASP A 62 1.23 -15.03 -12.87
CA ASP A 62 0.53 -16.32 -12.73
C ASP A 62 1.45 -17.54 -12.97
N ASP A 63 2.63 -17.32 -13.55
CA ASP A 63 3.43 -18.33 -14.25
C ASP A 63 4.82 -18.54 -13.64
N GLY A 64 4.97 -18.19 -12.35
CA GLY A 64 6.24 -18.29 -11.63
C GLY A 64 7.22 -17.18 -12.03
N PHE A 65 6.75 -15.93 -12.03
CA PHE A 65 7.53 -14.72 -12.33
C PHE A 65 8.03 -14.61 -13.78
N ARG A 66 7.56 -15.47 -14.71
CA ARG A 66 8.01 -15.51 -16.11
C ARG A 66 7.39 -14.39 -16.93
N THR A 67 6.11 -14.06 -16.70
CA THR A 67 5.45 -12.86 -17.23
C THR A 67 4.80 -12.06 -16.12
N TRP A 68 4.63 -10.76 -16.38
CA TRP A 68 3.97 -9.81 -15.50
C TRP A 68 2.89 -9.07 -16.30
N LYS A 69 1.77 -8.80 -15.63
CA LYS A 69 0.58 -8.14 -16.18
C LYS A 69 0.12 -7.08 -15.19
N ARG A 70 -0.40 -5.94 -15.64
CA ARG A 70 -1.06 -4.97 -14.76
C ARG A 70 -2.54 -5.35 -14.58
N SER A 71 -3.14 -5.05 -13.44
CA SER A 71 -4.59 -5.20 -13.25
C SER A 71 -5.37 -4.38 -14.29
N ALA A 72 -6.51 -4.91 -14.72
CA ALA A 72 -7.44 -4.17 -15.57
C ALA A 72 -8.04 -2.98 -14.80
N ASP A 73 -8.46 -3.24 -13.56
CA ASP A 73 -9.00 -2.26 -12.64
C ASP A 73 -7.89 -1.47 -11.93
N SER A 74 -8.25 -0.28 -11.44
CA SER A 74 -7.41 0.58 -10.60
C SER A 74 -8.27 1.43 -9.67
N MET A 75 -7.73 1.77 -8.50
CA MET A 75 -8.36 2.62 -7.49
C MET A 75 -7.88 4.07 -7.65
N THR A 76 -8.75 5.05 -7.43
CA THR A 76 -8.41 6.48 -7.28
C THR A 76 -9.27 7.11 -6.21
N ALA A 77 -8.75 8.15 -5.54
CA ALA A 77 -9.50 9.04 -4.66
C ALA A 77 -9.24 10.51 -5.06
N PRO A 78 -10.08 11.48 -4.63
CA PRO A 78 -9.96 12.88 -5.05
C PRO A 78 -8.57 13.48 -4.80
N GLY A 79 -8.06 14.22 -5.79
CA GLY A 79 -6.70 14.75 -5.75
C GLY A 79 -5.67 13.62 -5.80
N ARG A 80 -4.80 13.54 -4.80
CA ARG A 80 -3.69 12.58 -4.77
C ARG A 80 -3.95 11.35 -3.90
N GLY A 81 -5.18 11.08 -3.46
CA GLY A 81 -5.50 10.06 -2.44
C GLY A 81 -5.31 8.58 -2.81
N CYS A 82 -4.51 8.29 -3.84
CA CYS A 82 -3.93 6.97 -4.12
C CYS A 82 -2.43 7.07 -4.39
N HIS A 83 -1.77 8.03 -3.72
CA HIS A 83 -0.32 8.18 -3.65
C HIS A 83 0.24 7.31 -2.51
N GLU A 84 1.35 6.63 -2.76
CA GLU A 84 1.98 5.66 -1.85
C GLU A 84 1.06 4.46 -1.54
N PRO A 85 1.09 3.40 -2.37
CA PRO A 85 0.18 2.28 -2.28
C PRO A 85 0.33 1.51 -0.97
N ALA A 86 -0.72 0.79 -0.63
CA ALA A 86 -0.83 0.06 0.61
C ALA A 86 0.16 -1.10 0.72
N ILE A 87 0.61 -1.39 1.94
CA ILE A 87 1.06 -2.73 2.28
C ILE A 87 -0.15 -3.68 2.21
N VAL A 88 0.05 -4.84 1.60
CA VAL A 88 -0.87 -5.98 1.70
C VAL A 88 -0.11 -7.18 2.24
N LYS A 89 -0.41 -7.59 3.48
CA LYS A 89 0.27 -8.72 4.14
C LYS A 89 -0.74 -9.81 4.50
N ARG A 90 -0.37 -11.08 4.35
CA ARG A 90 -1.20 -12.20 4.80
C ARG A 90 -1.03 -12.39 6.31
N ILE A 91 -2.14 -12.42 7.03
CA ILE A 91 -2.19 -12.75 8.46
C ILE A 91 -1.94 -14.26 8.59
N PRO A 92 -0.91 -14.74 9.34
CA PRO A 92 -0.58 -16.17 9.38
C PRO A 92 -1.65 -17.05 10.01
N SER A 93 -2.34 -16.57 11.05
CA SER A 93 -3.29 -17.35 11.85
C SER A 93 -4.65 -17.57 11.19
N THR A 94 -5.11 -16.63 10.35
CA THR A 94 -6.39 -16.73 9.61
C THR A 94 -6.18 -17.01 8.13
N GLY A 95 -5.02 -16.64 7.60
CA GLY A 95 -4.75 -16.62 6.16
C GLY A 95 -5.48 -15.52 5.41
N ASP A 96 -6.13 -14.57 6.09
CA ASP A 96 -6.72 -13.36 5.48
C ASP A 96 -5.64 -12.37 5.05
N LEU A 97 -6.03 -11.30 4.34
CA LEU A 97 -5.14 -10.20 3.99
C LEU A 97 -5.42 -8.96 4.85
N LEU A 98 -4.37 -8.35 5.40
CA LEU A 98 -4.37 -7.02 6.02
C LEU A 98 -3.86 -5.99 5.01
N LEU A 99 -4.62 -4.92 4.83
CA LEU A 99 -4.29 -3.71 4.07
C LEU A 99 -3.86 -2.61 5.05
N LEU A 100 -2.79 -1.86 4.77
CA LEU A 100 -2.39 -0.66 5.52
C LEU A 100 -2.07 0.49 4.54
N TRP A 101 -2.80 1.60 4.59
CA TRP A 101 -2.66 2.73 3.65
C TRP A 101 -3.03 4.08 4.24
N ASN A 102 -2.58 5.17 3.60
CA ASN A 102 -3.06 6.51 3.92
C ASN A 102 -4.40 6.79 3.24
N ASN A 103 -5.48 6.84 4.01
CA ASN A 103 -6.85 6.96 3.50
C ASN A 103 -7.27 8.43 3.28
N VAL A 104 -6.47 9.17 2.51
CA VAL A 104 -6.50 10.65 2.49
C VAL A 104 -6.91 11.21 1.14
N ALA A 105 -8.12 11.75 1.03
CA ALA A 105 -8.55 12.54 -0.12
C ALA A 105 -7.96 13.97 -0.07
N SER A 106 -6.69 14.15 -0.50
CA SER A 106 -5.98 15.44 -0.45
C SER A 106 -5.33 15.81 -1.80
N PRO A 107 -5.48 17.05 -2.32
CA PRO A 107 -4.79 17.53 -3.52
C PRO A 107 -3.25 17.53 -3.43
N SER A 108 -2.70 17.51 -2.22
CA SER A 108 -1.25 17.52 -1.94
C SER A 108 -0.72 16.17 -1.43
N ASN A 109 -1.59 15.22 -1.09
CA ASN A 109 -1.29 14.05 -0.25
C ASN A 109 -0.69 14.45 1.11
N TRP A 110 -1.24 15.52 1.69
CA TRP A 110 -0.87 16.07 2.99
C TRP A 110 -2.10 16.72 3.67
N PRO A 111 -2.24 16.64 5.01
CA PRO A 111 -1.48 15.78 5.93
C PRO A 111 -1.72 14.29 5.62
N ARG A 112 -0.76 13.44 5.95
CA ARG A 112 -0.80 11.99 5.69
C ARG A 112 -1.49 11.28 6.84
N THR A 113 -2.76 11.60 7.06
CA THR A 113 -3.55 11.09 8.18
C THR A 113 -5.03 11.04 7.74
N PRO A 114 -5.77 9.95 8.01
CA PRO A 114 -5.33 8.79 8.78
C PRO A 114 -4.40 7.82 8.01
N LEU A 115 -3.70 6.99 8.78
CA LEU A 115 -3.17 5.69 8.39
C LEU A 115 -4.22 4.64 8.78
N THR A 116 -4.84 3.98 7.81
CA THR A 116 -6.00 3.10 8.00
C THR A 116 -5.63 1.64 7.71
N ALA A 117 -6.29 0.73 8.43
CA ALA A 117 -6.26 -0.72 8.23
C ALA A 117 -7.59 -1.26 7.71
N ALA A 118 -7.55 -2.36 6.95
CA ALA A 118 -8.73 -3.13 6.57
C ALA A 118 -8.38 -4.60 6.29
N ILE A 119 -9.37 -5.48 6.41
CA ILE A 119 -9.24 -6.93 6.20
C ILE A 119 -9.96 -7.38 4.93
N SER A 120 -9.33 -8.28 4.17
CA SER A 120 -9.98 -9.07 3.12
C SER A 120 -9.94 -10.57 3.43
N LYS A 121 -11.12 -11.17 3.55
CA LYS A 121 -11.34 -12.61 3.79
C LYS A 121 -11.43 -13.44 2.50
N ASN A 122 -11.16 -12.84 1.35
CA ASN A 122 -11.38 -13.45 0.02
C ASN A 122 -10.30 -13.09 -1.01
N GLU A 123 -9.03 -13.11 -0.58
CA GLU A 123 -7.83 -12.86 -1.41
C GLU A 123 -7.85 -11.48 -2.11
N GLY A 124 -8.45 -10.47 -1.47
CA GLY A 124 -8.42 -9.07 -1.92
C GLY A 124 -9.62 -8.62 -2.77
N LYS A 125 -10.62 -9.48 -2.99
CA LYS A 125 -11.82 -9.15 -3.80
C LYS A 125 -12.71 -8.11 -3.12
N THR A 126 -12.86 -8.17 -1.80
CA THR A 126 -13.60 -7.18 -1.00
C THR A 126 -12.85 -6.88 0.29
N TRP A 127 -13.01 -5.67 0.81
CA TRP A 127 -12.37 -5.18 2.04
C TRP A 127 -13.43 -4.74 3.06
N GLY A 128 -13.15 -4.95 4.34
CA GLY A 128 -14.02 -4.61 5.47
C GLY A 128 -13.20 -4.42 6.74
N HIS A 129 -13.86 -4.23 7.89
CA HIS A 129 -13.20 -3.96 9.18
C HIS A 129 -12.22 -2.77 9.10
N PHE A 130 -12.72 -1.63 8.62
CA PHE A 130 -11.97 -0.40 8.45
C PHE A 130 -11.68 0.25 9.81
N GLN A 131 -10.40 0.40 10.16
CA GLN A 131 -9.97 0.95 11.46
C GLN A 131 -8.72 1.82 11.32
N ASP A 132 -8.66 2.96 12.00
CA ASP A 132 -7.48 3.84 11.93
C ASP A 132 -6.37 3.44 12.91
N ILE A 133 -5.17 3.27 12.36
CA ILE A 133 -3.92 2.97 13.06
C ILE A 133 -3.27 4.26 13.57
N ASP A 134 -3.41 5.35 12.83
CA ASP A 134 -3.09 6.69 13.33
C ASP A 134 -4.04 7.70 12.68
N ALA A 135 -4.75 8.46 13.49
CA ALA A 135 -5.68 9.51 13.06
C ALA A 135 -5.35 10.86 13.72
N ARG A 136 -4.10 11.05 14.18
CA ARG A 136 -3.65 12.34 14.72
C ARG A 136 -3.63 13.37 13.60
N GLU A 137 -4.63 14.26 13.56
CA GLU A 137 -4.74 15.35 12.56
C GLU A 137 -3.49 16.27 12.50
N THR A 138 -2.82 16.40 13.65
CA THR A 138 -1.59 17.19 13.81
C THR A 138 -0.32 16.43 13.44
N PHE A 139 -0.42 15.26 12.78
CA PHE A 139 0.69 14.43 12.33
C PHE A 139 0.51 13.92 10.89
N ASP A 140 1.63 13.76 10.18
CA ASP A 140 1.76 12.79 9.10
C ASP A 140 2.04 11.40 9.72
N ALA A 141 1.44 10.34 9.19
CA ALA A 141 1.70 8.95 9.57
C ALA A 141 1.76 8.07 8.29
N ALA A 142 2.94 7.65 7.86
CA ALA A 142 3.17 7.07 6.53
C ALA A 142 4.26 5.99 6.53
N TYR A 143 4.50 5.36 5.37
CA TYR A 143 5.47 4.28 5.20
C TYR A 143 5.34 3.18 6.27
N PRO A 144 4.17 2.54 6.41
CA PRO A 144 3.99 1.45 7.35
C PRO A 144 4.89 0.25 6.98
N SER A 145 5.05 -0.63 7.96
CA SER A 145 5.59 -1.98 7.86
C SER A 145 4.83 -2.83 8.87
N VAL A 146 4.63 -4.13 8.58
CA VAL A 146 3.95 -5.04 9.53
C VAL A 146 4.63 -6.40 9.59
N THR A 147 4.89 -6.83 10.83
CA THR A 147 5.41 -8.15 11.18
C THR A 147 4.45 -8.82 12.15
N PHE A 148 4.12 -10.09 11.90
CA PHE A 148 3.28 -10.88 12.80
C PHE A 148 4.14 -11.77 13.70
N ILE A 149 3.86 -11.77 15.00
CA ILE A 149 4.55 -12.58 16.01
C ILE A 149 3.49 -13.19 16.93
N GLY A 150 3.33 -14.51 16.91
CA GLY A 150 2.25 -15.17 17.65
C GLY A 150 0.86 -14.73 17.18
N ASP A 151 0.07 -14.17 18.11
CA ASP A 151 -1.22 -13.53 17.84
C ASP A 151 -1.14 -12.00 17.70
N GLU A 152 0.06 -11.42 17.69
CA GLU A 152 0.30 -9.98 17.55
C GLU A 152 0.68 -9.55 16.12
N ALA A 153 0.33 -8.32 15.78
CA ALA A 153 0.81 -7.57 14.64
C ALA A 153 1.55 -6.32 15.11
N LEU A 154 2.85 -6.27 14.84
CA LEU A 154 3.72 -5.13 15.12
C LEU A 154 3.73 -4.23 13.88
N ILE A 155 3.09 -3.06 13.98
CA ILE A 155 3.02 -2.07 12.89
C ILE A 155 3.96 -0.91 13.21
N ALA A 156 5.06 -0.79 12.47
CA ALA A 156 6.01 0.31 12.61
C ALA A 156 5.94 1.24 11.38
N TYR A 157 5.89 2.55 11.60
CA TYR A 157 5.68 3.57 10.57
C TYR A 157 6.43 4.87 10.86
N TYR A 158 6.68 5.67 9.83
CA TYR A 158 7.13 7.06 9.97
C TYR A 158 5.96 7.90 10.50
N SER A 159 6.19 8.73 11.52
CA SER A 159 5.27 9.85 11.79
C SER A 159 6.00 11.17 12.04
N ARG A 160 5.30 12.28 11.89
CA ARG A 160 5.87 13.62 12.11
C ARG A 160 4.78 14.65 12.38
N SER A 161 4.97 15.52 13.38
CA SER A 161 4.03 16.62 13.61
C SER A 161 3.93 17.57 12.41
N THR A 162 2.71 17.91 11.98
CA THR A 162 2.44 18.88 10.91
C THR A 162 2.94 20.28 11.25
N ARG A 163 3.07 20.61 12.55
CA ARG A 163 3.51 21.91 13.08
C ARG A 163 4.98 22.24 12.78
N TRP A 164 5.85 21.24 12.64
CA TRP A 164 7.29 21.48 12.49
C TRP A 164 7.96 20.47 11.54
N LYS A 165 8.95 20.93 10.77
CA LYS A 165 9.45 20.22 9.57
C LYS A 165 10.82 19.57 9.70
N ARG A 166 11.56 19.76 10.80
CA ARG A 166 12.93 19.24 10.95
C ARG A 166 13.01 17.85 11.59
N ASP A 167 12.06 17.55 12.46
CA ASP A 167 12.09 16.36 13.31
C ASP A 167 11.10 15.31 12.77
N SER A 168 11.30 14.03 13.09
CA SER A 168 10.41 12.93 12.71
C SER A 168 10.57 11.74 13.64
N GLU A 169 9.49 11.00 13.84
CA GLU A 169 9.38 9.85 14.74
C GLU A 169 9.33 8.54 13.94
N ILE A 170 9.88 7.46 14.52
CA ILE A 170 9.47 6.10 14.18
C ILE A 170 8.46 5.68 15.23
N THR A 171 7.22 5.45 14.81
CA THR A 171 6.11 5.07 15.69
C THR A 171 5.83 3.58 15.54
N LEU A 172 5.73 2.88 16.67
CA LEU A 172 5.32 1.47 16.74
C LEU A 172 3.95 1.39 17.41
N ARG A 173 3.01 0.67 16.79
CA ARG A 173 1.79 0.20 17.44
C ARG A 173 1.73 -1.32 17.35
N ILE A 174 1.49 -1.97 18.49
CA ILE A 174 1.27 -3.41 18.58
C ILE A 174 -0.23 -3.63 18.74
N TYR A 175 -0.78 -4.57 17.97
CA TYR A 175 -2.17 -4.97 18.03
C TYR A 175 -2.26 -6.48 18.19
N GLN A 176 -3.16 -6.94 19.05
CA GLN A 176 -3.68 -8.29 18.96
C GLN A 176 -4.44 -8.44 17.64
N ILE A 177 -4.18 -9.50 16.87
CA ILE A 177 -4.75 -9.71 15.52
C ILE A 177 -6.28 -9.66 15.55
N SER A 178 -6.91 -10.10 16.65
CA SER A 178 -8.36 -10.02 16.87
C SER A 178 -8.93 -8.59 16.88
N GLN A 179 -8.10 -7.55 17.02
CA GLN A 179 -8.54 -6.15 16.98
C GLN A 179 -8.99 -5.74 15.58
N PHE A 180 -8.30 -6.16 14.52
CA PHE A 180 -8.64 -5.84 13.12
C PHE A 180 -9.93 -6.50 12.60
N TYR A 181 -10.66 -7.24 13.45
CA TYR A 181 -11.91 -7.92 13.12
C TYR A 181 -13.12 -7.35 13.86
N ARG A 182 -12.92 -6.25 14.59
CA ARG A 182 -13.96 -5.48 15.31
C ARG A 182 -14.61 -4.44 14.40
#